data_AF-A0A0N8IR83-F1
#
_entry.id   AF-A0A0N8IR83-F1
#
_cell.length_a   1.000
_cell.length_b   1.000
_cell.length_c   1.000
_cell.angle_alpha   90.00
_cell.angle_beta   90.00
_cell.angle_gamma   90.00
#
_symmetry.space_group_name_H-M   'P 1'
#
loop_
_entity.id
_entity.type
_entity.pdbx_description
1 polymer ?
#
loop_
_entity_poly.entity_id
_entity_poly.type
_entity_poly.pdbx_seq_one_letter_code
_entity_poly.pdbx_strand_id
1 'polypeptide(L)'
;MEAITGAKGGSQKQHTPVEQPDSAQSMARCRMLLALGEGEFAGGLDATRIFLDGTPLGNPDGTMNFENVSWDFRPGTQTQTPI
;
A
#
# COMPACT_ATOMS: atom_id res chain seq x y z
N MET A 1 51.58 -14.00 54.26
CA MET A 1 51.59 -13.74 52.80
C MET A 1 50.14 -13.79 52.38
N GLU A 2 49.49 -12.63 52.37
CA GLU A 2 48.04 -12.51 52.14
C GLU A 2 47.75 -12.75 50.65
N ALA A 3 46.94 -13.75 50.33
CA ALA A 3 46.54 -14.06 48.97
C ALA A 3 45.40 -13.11 48.56
N ILE A 4 45.66 -12.25 47.58
CA ILE A 4 44.64 -11.36 47.00
C ILE A 4 43.66 -12.24 46.22
N THR A 5 42.39 -12.28 46.64
CA THR A 5 41.33 -12.99 45.91
C THR A 5 40.42 -11.97 45.21
N GLY A 6 40.26 -12.13 43.89
CA GLY A 6 39.34 -11.34 43.10
C GLY A 6 37.97 -12.00 43.04
N ALA A 7 36.93 -11.32 43.51
CA ALA A 7 35.55 -11.73 43.26
C ALA A 7 35.17 -11.35 41.82
N LYS A 8 34.99 -12.36 40.95
CA LYS A 8 34.46 -12.14 39.60
C LYS A 8 33.05 -11.56 39.75
N GLY A 9 32.88 -10.31 39.32
CA GLY A 9 31.59 -9.63 39.25
C GLY A 9 30.56 -10.55 38.61
N GLY A 10 29.41 -10.64 39.28
CA GLY A 10 28.44 -11.71 39.17
C GLY A 10 28.05 -12.09 37.74
N SER A 11 27.57 -13.33 37.65
CA SER A 11 27.05 -14.03 36.48
C SER A 11 25.87 -13.33 35.80
N GLN A 12 26.02 -12.10 35.33
CA GLN A 12 25.07 -11.49 34.43
C GLN A 12 25.11 -12.27 33.12
N LYS A 13 24.00 -12.94 32.82
CA LYS A 13 23.76 -13.59 31.54
C LYS A 13 24.12 -12.60 30.43
N GLN A 14 24.97 -13.03 29.51
CA GLN A 14 25.34 -12.27 28.32
C GLN A 14 24.05 -11.88 27.59
N HIS A 15 23.80 -10.59 27.44
CA HIS A 15 22.68 -10.09 26.66
C HIS A 15 22.94 -10.46 25.19
N THR A 16 22.18 -11.40 24.64
CA THR A 16 22.19 -11.67 23.21
C THR A 16 21.58 -10.45 22.51
N PRO A 17 22.32 -9.75 21.63
CA PRO A 17 21.73 -8.69 20.82
C PRO A 17 20.58 -9.29 20.00
N VAL A 18 19.39 -8.73 20.14
CA VAL A 18 18.24 -9.05 19.28
C VAL A 18 18.19 -7.98 18.20
N GLU A 19 18.33 -8.38 16.95
CA GLU A 19 18.06 -7.49 15.82
C GLU A 19 16.60 -7.06 15.88
N GLN A 20 16.34 -5.76 15.74
CA GLN A 20 14.97 -5.30 15.59
C GLN A 20 14.39 -5.94 14.33
N PRO A 21 13.16 -6.50 14.41
CA PRO A 21 12.51 -7.04 13.23
C PRO A 21 12.44 -5.94 12.16
N ASP A 22 12.96 -6.24 10.97
CA ASP A 22 12.96 -5.32 9.85
C ASP A 22 11.50 -4.99 9.48
N SER A 23 11.07 -3.80 9.87
CA SER A 23 9.73 -3.29 9.60
C SER A 23 9.75 -2.17 8.55
N ALA A 24 10.84 -2.05 7.77
CA ALA A 24 10.93 -1.14 6.63
C ALA A 24 10.06 -1.59 5.44
N GLN A 25 8.83 -2.04 5.70
CA GLN A 25 7.81 -2.26 4.69
C GLN A 25 7.15 -0.90 4.39
N SER A 26 7.84 -0.08 3.58
CA SER A 26 7.27 1.16 3.09
C SER A 26 6.20 0.85 2.04
N MET A 27 4.93 0.84 2.44
CA MET A 27 3.82 0.77 1.50
C MET A 27 3.69 2.11 0.75
N ALA A 28 4.28 2.19 -0.44
CA ALA A 28 4.10 3.33 -1.32
C ALA A 28 2.69 3.30 -1.94
N ARG A 29 1.88 4.34 -1.68
CA ARG A 29 0.56 4.53 -2.29
C ARG A 29 0.64 5.67 -3.30
N CYS A 30 0.04 5.47 -4.47
CA CYS A 30 -0.11 6.50 -5.48
C CYS A 30 -1.58 6.90 -5.62
N ARG A 31 -1.87 8.19 -5.73
CA ARG A 31 -3.18 8.71 -6.13
C ARG A 31 -2.97 9.55 -7.38
N MET A 32 -3.75 9.27 -8.41
CA MET A 32 -3.69 9.98 -9.68
C MET A 32 -5.08 10.46 -10.07
N LEU A 33 -5.14 11.62 -10.72
CA LEU A 33 -6.35 12.13 -11.36
C LEU A 33 -6.07 12.24 -12.86
N LEU A 34 -6.96 11.67 -13.67
CA LEU A 34 -6.84 11.64 -15.12
C LEU A 34 -8.02 12.41 -15.74
N ALA A 35 -7.72 13.42 -16.55
CA ALA A 35 -8.72 14.12 -17.35
C ALA A 35 -8.85 13.41 -18.71
N LEU A 36 -9.96 12.71 -18.92
CA LEU A 36 -10.17 11.88 -20.12
C LEU A 36 -10.68 12.70 -21.33
N GLY A 37 -11.39 13.79 -21.09
CA GLY A 37 -11.96 14.64 -22.13
C GLY A 37 -12.86 15.74 -21.56
N GLU A 38 -13.47 16.51 -22.46
CA GLU A 38 -14.43 17.57 -22.14
C GLU A 38 -15.87 17.14 -22.46
N GLY A 39 -16.83 17.76 -21.77
CA GLY A 39 -18.26 17.46 -21.94
C GLY A 39 -18.72 16.17 -21.27
N GLU A 40 -19.99 15.83 -21.48
CA GLU A 40 -20.63 14.70 -20.82
C GLU A 40 -20.32 13.37 -21.53
N PHE A 41 -19.76 12.42 -20.78
CA PHE A 41 -19.46 11.06 -21.25
C PHE A 41 -20.70 10.16 -21.16
N ALA A 42 -21.07 9.55 -22.29
CA ALA A 42 -22.12 8.55 -22.36
C ALA A 42 -21.61 7.14 -22.00
N GLY A 43 -22.49 6.29 -21.45
CA GLY A 43 -22.27 4.84 -21.34
C GLY A 43 -21.44 4.35 -20.15
N GLY A 44 -21.04 5.24 -19.24
CA GLY A 44 -20.34 4.93 -17.99
C GLY A 44 -18.96 4.29 -18.20
N LEU A 45 -18.03 4.57 -17.29
CA LEU A 45 -16.81 3.77 -17.15
C LEU A 45 -17.07 2.70 -16.09
N ASP A 46 -16.58 1.48 -16.31
CA ASP A 46 -16.66 0.39 -15.36
C ASP A 46 -15.29 -0.32 -15.23
N ALA A 47 -15.15 -1.16 -14.22
CA ALA A 47 -13.88 -1.84 -13.93
C ALA A 47 -13.42 -2.79 -15.06
N THR A 48 -14.32 -3.24 -15.93
CA THR A 48 -13.97 -4.10 -17.07
C THR A 48 -13.30 -3.34 -18.20
N ARG A 49 -13.40 -2.00 -18.19
CA ARG A 49 -12.84 -1.08 -19.19
C ARG A 49 -11.62 -0.30 -18.71
N ILE A 50 -11.16 -0.53 -17.48
CA ILE A 50 -9.96 0.09 -16.92
C ILE A 50 -8.86 -0.97 -16.86
N PHE A 51 -7.70 -0.68 -17.44
CA PHE A 51 -6.61 -1.65 -17.55
C PHE A 51 -5.36 -1.16 -16.81
N LEU A 52 -4.77 -2.03 -16.01
CA LEU A 52 -3.43 -1.86 -15.45
C LEU A 52 -2.52 -2.88 -16.11
N ASP A 53 -1.51 -2.38 -16.83
CA ASP A 53 -0.56 -3.23 -17.58
C ASP A 53 -1.25 -4.26 -18.48
N GLY A 54 -2.28 -3.84 -19.21
CA GLY A 54 -3.08 -4.69 -20.10
C GLY A 54 -4.06 -5.65 -19.41
N THR A 55 -4.09 -5.69 -18.07
CA THR A 55 -5.04 -6.51 -17.30
C THR A 55 -6.24 -5.66 -16.85
N PRO A 56 -7.49 -6.05 -17.12
CA PRO A 56 -8.65 -5.28 -16.68
C PRO A 56 -8.74 -5.28 -15.15
N LEU A 57 -9.26 -4.20 -14.54
CA LEU A 57 -9.45 -4.14 -13.09
C LEU A 57 -10.50 -5.14 -12.61
N GLY A 58 -11.59 -5.28 -13.36
CA GLY A 58 -12.69 -6.20 -13.07
C GLY A 58 -12.95 -7.15 -14.24
N ASN A 59 -13.35 -8.37 -13.92
CA ASN A 59 -13.75 -9.39 -14.88
C ASN A 59 -15.26 -9.29 -15.18
N PRO A 60 -15.73 -9.86 -16.30
CA PRO A 60 -17.16 -9.86 -16.64
C PRO A 60 -18.06 -10.57 -15.62
N ASP A 61 -17.49 -11.45 -14.78
CA ASP A 61 -18.17 -12.15 -13.70
C ASP A 61 -18.30 -11.31 -12.41
N GLY A 62 -17.77 -10.07 -12.40
CA GLY A 62 -17.80 -9.15 -11.27
C GLY A 62 -16.65 -9.31 -10.28
N THR A 63 -15.72 -10.25 -10.51
CA THR A 63 -14.51 -10.39 -9.69
C THR A 63 -13.48 -9.31 -10.02
N MET A 64 -12.69 -8.88 -9.03
CA MET A 64 -11.63 -7.86 -9.22
C MET A 64 -10.25 -8.53 -9.27
N ASN A 65 -9.41 -8.10 -10.20
CA ASN A 65 -8.05 -8.63 -10.36
C ASN A 65 -7.04 -8.01 -9.38
N PHE A 66 -7.40 -6.88 -8.74
CA PHE A 66 -6.54 -6.16 -7.81
C PHE A 66 -7.31 -5.78 -6.53
N GLU A 67 -6.82 -6.20 -5.37
CA GLU A 67 -7.52 -6.00 -4.09
C GLU A 67 -7.36 -4.58 -3.51
N ASN A 68 -6.24 -3.91 -3.79
CA ASN A 68 -5.87 -2.64 -3.19
C ASN A 68 -5.96 -1.45 -4.16
N VAL A 69 -6.85 -1.54 -5.15
CA VAL A 69 -7.09 -0.49 -6.13
C VAL A 69 -8.51 0.05 -5.96
N SER A 70 -8.63 1.36 -5.80
CA SER A 70 -9.91 2.07 -5.86
C SER A 70 -9.90 3.07 -7.02
N TRP A 71 -11.07 3.30 -7.60
CA TRP A 71 -11.25 4.25 -8.68
C TRP A 71 -12.61 4.93 -8.54
N ASP A 72 -12.71 6.13 -9.11
CA ASP A 72 -13.95 6.89 -9.23
C ASP A 72 -13.99 7.49 -10.64
N PHE A 73 -15.19 7.67 -11.19
CA PHE A 73 -15.39 8.24 -12.52
C PHE A 73 -16.41 9.37 -12.49
N ARG A 74 -16.01 10.51 -13.04
CA ARG A 74 -16.87 11.67 -13.20
C ARG A 74 -17.19 11.85 -14.68
N PRO A 75 -18.47 11.73 -15.09
CA PRO A 75 -18.85 11.76 -16.50
C PRO A 75 -18.80 13.16 -17.14
N GLY A 76 -18.17 14.16 -16.53
CA GLY A 76 -18.12 15.53 -17.06
C GLY A 76 -19.45 16.32 -17.15
N THR A 77 -20.48 15.97 -16.39
CA THR A 77 -21.73 16.75 -16.29
C THR A 77 -21.49 18.20 -15.85
N GLN A 78 -22.36 19.13 -16.23
CA GLN A 78 -22.22 20.56 -15.86
C GLN A 78 -22.16 20.79 -14.34
N THR A 79 -22.88 19.97 -13.56
CA THR A 79 -22.87 19.97 -12.10
C THR A 79 -22.26 18.67 -11.59
N GLN A 80 -21.23 18.76 -10.73
CA GLN A 80 -20.52 17.60 -10.16
C GLN A 80 -20.11 17.83 -8.71
N THR A 81 -20.08 16.75 -7.92
CA THR A 81 -19.47 16.77 -6.59
C THR A 81 -17.94 16.87 -6.72
N PRO A 82 -17.26 17.56 -5.80
CA PRO A 82 -15.80 17.55 -5.74
C PRO A 82 -15.21 16.15 -5.57
N ILE A 83 -13.93 16.03 -5.95
CA ILE A 83 -13.10 14.81 -5.90
C ILE A 83 -12.26 14.76 -4.62
#